data_AF-A0A087CXW8-F1
#
_entry.id   AF-A0A087CXW8-F1
#
_cell.length_a   1.000
_cell.length_b   1.000
_cell.length_c   1.000
_cell.angle_alpha   90.00
_cell.angle_beta   90.00
_cell.angle_gamma   90.00
#
_symmetry.space_group_name_H-M   'P 1'
#
loop_
_entity.id
_entity.type
_entity.pdbx_description
1 polymer ?
#
loop_
_entity_poly.entity_id
_entity_poly.type
_entity_poly.pdbx_seq_one_letter_code
_entity_poly.pdbx_strand_id
1 'polypeptide(L)' 'MTVSTPVQQHIRILDAQGVSWRRIAKEVGVSRQTVRKYAELEDCSPKPPEHAKAKSKLDPFKPV' A
#
# COMPACT_ATOMS: atom_id res chain seq x y z
N MET A 1 -16.87 9.52 -6.75
CA MET A 1 -16.76 8.05 -6.73
C MET A 1 -15.60 7.68 -5.83
N THR A 2 -15.82 6.80 -4.85
CA THR A 2 -14.78 6.25 -3.99
C THR A 2 -14.35 4.90 -4.56
N VAL A 3 -13.09 4.78 -4.99
CA VAL A 3 -12.50 3.48 -5.39
C VAL A 3 -12.07 2.74 -4.13
N SER A 4 -12.25 1.43 -4.12
CA SER A 4 -11.85 0.58 -3.01
C SER A 4 -10.32 0.61 -2.80
N THR A 5 -9.87 0.43 -1.57
CA THR A 5 -8.45 0.34 -1.21
C THR A 5 -7.65 -0.69 -2.04
N PRO A 6 -8.14 -1.92 -2.33
CA PRO A 6 -7.38 -2.86 -3.16
C PRO A 6 -7.19 -2.36 -4.59
N VAL A 7 -8.16 -1.62 -5.14
CA VAL A 7 -8.02 -1.03 -6.48
C VAL A 7 -6.95 0.06 -6.50
N GLN A 8 -6.90 0.90 -5.46
CA GLN A 8 -5.86 1.93 -5.33
C GLN A 8 -4.47 1.30 -5.22
N GLN A 9 -4.33 0.23 -4.44
CA GLN A 9 -3.07 -0.51 -4.30
C GLN A 9 -2.66 -1.21 -5.60
N HIS A 10 -3.62 -1.78 -6.32
CA HIS A 10 -3.36 -2.37 -7.64
C HIS A 10 -2.83 -1.34 -8.63
N ILE A 11 -3.40 -0.14 -8.66
CA ILE A 11 -2.90 0.98 -9.48
C ILE A 11 -1.44 1.29 -9.16
N ARG A 12 -1.08 1.38 -7.87
CA ARG A 12 0.29 1.69 -7.43
C ARG A 12 1.29 0.61 -7.81
N ILE A 13 0.91 -0.67 -7.70
CA ILE A 13 1.77 -1.78 -8.09
C ILE A 13 2.07 -1.71 -9.59
N LEU A 14 1.05 -1.50 -10.42
CA LEU A 14 1.23 -1.39 -11.87
C LEU A 14 2.03 -0.13 -12.28
N ASP A 15 1.83 0.98 -11.58
CA ASP A 15 2.59 2.21 -11.80
C ASP A 15 4.07 2.04 -11.45
N ALA A 16 4.37 1.39 -10.32
CA ALA A 16 5.73 1.04 -9.92
C ALA A 16 6.42 0.06 -10.88
N GLN A 17 5.64 -0.75 -11.60
CA GLN A 17 6.11 -1.62 -12.69
C GLN A 17 6.34 -0.86 -14.02
N GLY A 18 6.03 0.44 -14.08
CA GLY A 18 6.18 1.26 -15.29
C GLY A 18 5.06 1.07 -16.31
N VAL A 19 3.93 0.48 -15.93
CA VAL A 19 2.80 0.29 -16.84
C VAL A 19 2.16 1.64 -17.13
N SER A 20 1.94 1.95 -18.42
CA SER A 20 1.33 3.24 -18.78
C SER A 20 -0.06 3.40 -18.14
N TRP A 21 -0.39 4.60 -17.67
CA TRP A 21 -1.67 4.88 -17.01
C TRP A 21 -2.90 4.59 -17.87
N ARG A 22 -2.77 4.66 -19.21
CA ARG A 22 -3.85 4.27 -20.14
C ARG A 22 -4.12 2.77 -20.10
N ARG A 23 -3.10 1.95 -19.91
CA ARG A 23 -3.22 0.50 -19.80
C ARG A 23 -3.78 0.10 -18.44
N ILE A 24 -3.28 0.70 -17.36
CA ILE A 24 -3.81 0.52 -16.00
C ILE A 24 -5.31 0.84 -15.96
N ALA A 25 -5.73 1.95 -16.57
CA ALA A 25 -7.14 2.35 -16.64
C ALA A 25 -8.03 1.28 -17.29
N LYS A 26 -7.57 0.66 -18.38
CA LYS A 26 -8.30 -0.42 -19.07
C LYS A 26 -8.35 -1.71 -18.25
N GLU A 27 -7.25 -2.04 -17.58
CA GLU A 27 -7.11 -3.27 -16.79
C GLU A 27 -7.94 -3.22 -15.49
N VAL A 28 -7.90 -2.08 -14.80
CA VAL A 28 -8.62 -1.85 -13.54
C VAL A 28 -10.08 -1.43 -13.78
N GLY A 29 -10.42 -0.97 -14.99
CA GLY A 29 -11.77 -0.53 -15.33
C GLY A 29 -12.12 0.86 -14.78
N VAL A 30 -11.14 1.76 -14.66
CA VAL A 30 -11.31 3.11 -14.12
C VAL A 30 -10.84 4.17 -15.11
N SER A 31 -11.23 5.43 -14.89
CA SER A 31 -10.74 6.52 -15.73
C SER A 31 -9.24 6.74 -15.58
N ARG A 32 -8.56 7.21 -16.63
CA ARG A 32 -7.14 7.60 -16.54
C ARG A 32 -6.90 8.68 -15.46
N GLN A 33 -7.85 9.59 -15.24
CA GLN A 33 -7.73 10.60 -14.19
C GLN A 33 -7.76 9.97 -12.79
N THR A 34 -8.54 8.91 -12.61
CA THR A 34 -8.55 8.11 -11.38
C THR A 34 -7.18 7.45 -11.16
N VAL A 35 -6.60 6.85 -12.21
CA VAL A 35 -5.24 6.28 -12.14
C VAL A 35 -4.22 7.32 -11.69
N ARG A 36 -4.19 8.49 -12.36
CA ARG A 36 -3.29 9.60 -12.01
C ARG A 36 -3.42 9.99 -10.53
N LYS A 37 -4.66 10.20 -10.07
CA LYS A 37 -4.93 10.59 -8.68
C LYS A 37 -4.32 9.61 -7.68
N TYR A 38 -4.47 8.30 -7.88
CA TYR A 38 -4.03 7.29 -6.91
C TYR A 38 -2.59 6.80 -7.10
N ALA A 39 -2.02 6.98 -8.30
CA ALA A 39 -0.59 6.80 -8.54
C ALA A 39 0.24 7.88 -7.84
N GLU A 40 -0.21 9.14 -7.87
CA GLU A 40 0.45 10.26 -7.19
C GLU A 40 0.16 10.30 -5.67
N LEU A 41 -0.91 9.63 -5.19
CA LEU A 41 -1.29 9.63 -3.77
C LEU A 41 -0.44 8.65 -2.95
N GLU A 42 0.28 9.16 -1.96
CA GLU A 42 0.97 8.33 -0.96
C GLU A 42 0.03 7.36 -0.22
N ASP A 43 0.59 6.26 0.28
CA ASP A 43 -0.18 5.21 0.93
C ASP A 43 -0.75 5.65 2.28
N CYS A 44 -2.00 6.11 2.26
CA CYS A 44 -2.76 6.46 3.46
C CYS A 44 -3.33 5.25 4.22
N SER A 45 -2.85 4.03 3.95
CA SER A 45 -3.24 2.86 4.75
C SER A 45 -2.83 3.07 6.21
N PRO A 46 -3.73 2.79 7.19
CA PRO A 46 -3.36 2.88 8.59
C PRO A 46 -2.19 1.93 8.86
N LYS A 47 -1.09 2.49 9.36
CA LYS A 47 0.06 1.68 9.77
C LYS A 47 -0.40 0.68 10.83
N PRO A 48 0.07 -0.58 10.80
CA PRO A 48 -0.21 -1.53 11.86
C PRO A 48 0.13 -0.90 13.21
N PRO A 49 -0.67 -1.11 14.26
CA PRO A 49 -0.31 -0.65 15.58
C PRO A 49 1.07 -1.21 15.93
N GLU A 50 1.98 -0.34 16.39
CA GLU A 50 3.29 -0.79 16.85
C GLU A 50 3.10 -1.77 18.00
N HIS A 51 3.31 -3.06 17.73
CA HIS A 51 3.30 -4.05 18.79
C HIS A 51 4.47 -3.73 19.73
N ALA A 52 4.15 -3.39 20.99
CA ALA A 52 5.16 -3.26 22.02
C ALA A 52 6.04 -4.51 22.01
N LYS A 53 7.37 -4.33 21.97
CA LYS A 53 8.32 -5.44 21.99
C LYS A 53 7.97 -6.34 23.18
N ALA A 54 7.49 -7.55 22.88
CA ALA A 54 7.20 -8.52 23.92
C ALA A 54 8.52 -8.80 24.65
N LYS A 55 8.52 -8.61 25.98
CA LYS A 55 9.66 -9.02 26.80
C LYS A 55 9.85 -10.51 26.60
N SER A 56 11.04 -10.89 26.14
CA SER A 56 11.37 -12.29 25.98
C SER A 56 11.40 -12.93 27.35
N LYS A 57 10.84 -14.14 27.48
CA LYS A 57 10.97 -14.92 28.73
C LYS A 57 12.43 -15.23 29.09
N LEU A 58 13.35 -15.07 28.13
CA LEU A 58 14.79 -15.26 28.29
C LEU A 58 15.51 -13.97 28.68
N ASP A 59 14.86 -12.81 28.68
CA ASP A 59 15.46 -11.54 29.11
C ASP A 59 16.04 -11.59 30.54
N PRO A 60 15.45 -12.33 31.51
CA PRO A 60 16.04 -12.50 32.84
C PRO A 60 17.31 -13.36 32.90
N PHE A 61 17.64 -14.10 31.84
CA PHE A 61 18.75 -15.06 31.81
C PHE A 61 19.94 -14.61 30.95
N LYS A 62 19.95 -13.36 30.48
CA LYS A 62 21.08 -12.83 29.73
C LYS A 62 22.25 -12.56 30.69
N PRO A 63 23.47 -13.05 30.39
CA PRO A 63 24.63 -12.85 31.26
C PRO A 63 24.99 -11.37 31.33
N VAL A 64 25.38 -10.92 32.53
CA VAL A 64 25.81 -9.56 32.87
C VAL A 64 27.30 -9.39 32.56
#